data_AF-A0A540K584-F1
#
_entry.id   AF-A0A540K584-F1
#
_cell.length_a   1.000
_cell.length_b   1.000
_cell.length_c   1.000
_cell.angle_alpha   90.00
_cell.angle_beta   90.00
_cell.angle_gamma   90.00
#
_symmetry.space_group_name_H-M   'P 1'
#
loop_
_entity.id
_entity.type
_entity.pdbx_description
1 polymer ?
#
loop_
_entity_poly.entity_id
_entity_poly.type
_entity_poly.pdbx_seq_one_letter_code
_entity_poly.pdbx_strand_id
1 'polypeptide(L)'
;MMISFFMLNRQLQADAALSAETYKSIDEANQSGPYLGLVIPNAFEMNPLLQSPNFTSTNLTIDVSGITTQLLLSLFNIEGVVHYGIAGNANPSINIADVVIPQYWAHTALWNWQRYGQGPENELPLEASGDYTREIGYLKFANYTVNASSSAYDNLLNNIWYQPEEVFPIDGTPEERQHAFWVPVDPLYYNISKKLEVIARLEEA
;
A
#
# COMPACT_ATOMS: atom_id res chain seq x y z
N MET A 1 45.64 -26.91 22.15
CA MET A 1 44.32 -27.26 21.58
C MET A 1 43.42 -26.07 21.79
N MET A 2 43.22 -25.26 20.75
CA MET A 2 42.48 -23.99 20.83
C MET A 2 41.02 -24.28 20.50
N ILE A 3 40.13 -24.15 21.48
CA ILE A 3 38.69 -24.33 21.28
C ILE A 3 38.14 -22.99 20.78
N SER A 4 37.94 -22.88 19.47
CA SER A 4 37.17 -21.77 18.90
C SER A 4 35.69 -22.06 19.09
N PHE A 5 35.03 -21.23 19.91
CA PHE A 5 33.58 -21.12 19.92
C PHE A 5 33.15 -20.30 18.71
N PHE A 6 32.57 -20.97 17.71
CA PHE A 6 31.74 -20.29 16.71
C PHE A 6 30.36 -20.07 17.33
N MET A 7 30.08 -18.85 17.81
CA MET A 7 28.70 -18.42 18.00
C MET A 7 28.11 -18.15 16.61
N LEU A 8 27.22 -19.03 16.16
CA LEU A 8 26.27 -18.67 15.12
C LEU A 8 25.31 -17.64 15.74
N ASN A 9 25.57 -16.36 15.50
CA ASN A 9 24.49 -15.38 15.57
C ASN A 9 23.52 -15.74 14.44
N ARG A 10 22.34 -16.24 14.79
CA ARG A 10 21.18 -16.14 13.89
C ARG A 10 21.10 -14.66 13.51
N GLN A 11 21.03 -14.38 12.22
CA GLN A 11 20.78 -13.03 11.73
C GLN A 11 19.53 -12.52 12.45
N LEU A 12 19.70 -11.52 13.30
CA LEU A 12 18.62 -10.67 13.74
C LEU A 12 18.16 -9.96 12.46
N GLN A 13 17.05 -10.41 11.88
CA GLN A 13 16.25 -9.56 11.02
C GLN A 13 15.99 -8.26 11.80
N ALA A 14 16.05 -7.13 11.11
CA ALA A 14 15.90 -5.82 11.69
C ALA A 14 14.45 -5.59 12.12
N ASP A 15 14.02 -6.30 13.16
CA ASP A 15 12.76 -6.05 13.82
C ASP A 15 12.96 -4.81 14.70
N ALA A 16 12.15 -3.78 14.46
CA ALA A 16 12.06 -2.61 15.31
C ALA A 16 12.10 -3.05 16.78
N ALA A 17 12.82 -2.35 17.67
CA ALA A 17 13.18 -2.86 19.00
C ALA A 17 11.96 -3.20 19.89
N LEU A 18 11.35 -4.37 19.68
CA LEU A 18 10.27 -4.90 20.50
C LEU A 18 10.86 -5.49 21.79
N SER A 19 10.09 -5.40 22.87
CA SER A 19 10.48 -6.03 24.12
C SER A 19 10.44 -7.55 24.03
N ALA A 20 11.24 -8.25 24.83
CA ALA A 20 11.21 -9.72 24.90
C ALA A 20 9.82 -10.25 25.31
N GLU A 21 9.07 -9.49 26.12
CA GLU A 21 7.70 -9.81 26.49
C GLU A 21 6.75 -9.72 25.29
N THR A 22 6.89 -8.67 24.47
CA THR A 22 6.13 -8.51 23.23
C THR A 22 6.39 -9.65 22.26
N TYR A 23 7.67 -10.04 22.06
CA TYR A 23 8.01 -11.20 21.23
C TYR A 23 7.37 -12.48 21.74
N LYS A 24 7.38 -12.71 23.05
CA LYS A 24 6.74 -13.89 23.63
C LYS A 24 5.24 -13.92 23.34
N SER A 25 4.55 -12.79 23.48
CA SER A 25 3.12 -12.67 23.15
C SER A 25 2.85 -12.90 21.66
N ILE A 26 3.74 -12.43 20.77
CA ILE A 26 3.67 -12.67 19.33
C ILE A 26 3.85 -14.17 19.03
N ASP A 27 4.84 -14.83 19.64
CA ASP A 27 5.08 -16.25 19.49
C ASP A 27 3.89 -17.09 19.97
N GLU A 28 3.28 -16.71 21.10
CA GLU A 28 2.06 -17.33 21.63
C GLU A 28 0.87 -17.15 20.68
N ALA A 29 0.71 -15.96 20.09
CA ALA A 29 -0.30 -15.73 19.06
C ALA A 29 -0.06 -16.66 17.84
N ASN A 30 1.17 -16.68 17.32
CA ASN A 30 1.50 -17.45 16.12
C ASN A 30 1.31 -18.96 16.27
N GLN A 31 1.37 -19.51 17.49
CA GLN A 31 1.05 -20.91 17.77
C GLN A 31 -0.42 -21.26 17.52
N SER A 32 -1.32 -20.28 17.53
CA SER A 32 -2.75 -20.46 17.27
C SER A 32 -3.15 -20.07 15.84
N GLY A 33 -2.19 -19.58 15.04
CA GLY A 33 -2.37 -19.18 13.63
C GLY A 33 -2.27 -20.35 12.64
N PRO A 34 -2.49 -20.10 11.34
CA PRO A 34 -2.42 -18.78 10.69
C PRO A 34 -3.69 -17.91 10.83
N TYR A 35 -3.54 -16.62 10.56
CA TYR A 35 -4.59 -15.61 10.69
C TYR A 35 -4.87 -14.85 9.38
N LEU A 36 -6.08 -14.30 9.29
CA LEU A 36 -6.40 -13.22 8.37
C LEU A 36 -6.09 -11.89 9.04
N GLY A 37 -5.16 -11.11 8.48
CA GLY A 37 -4.80 -9.79 8.97
C GLY A 37 -5.84 -8.74 8.56
N LEU A 38 -6.20 -7.85 9.48
CA LEU A 38 -7.11 -6.73 9.21
C LEU A 38 -6.37 -5.42 9.44
N VAL A 39 -6.23 -4.61 8.40
CA VAL A 39 -5.56 -3.30 8.46
C VAL A 39 -6.60 -2.20 8.30
N ILE A 40 -6.65 -1.31 9.30
CA ILE A 40 -7.65 -0.26 9.42
C ILE A 40 -6.90 1.05 9.68
N PRO A 41 -7.16 2.11 8.90
CA PRO A 41 -6.32 3.32 8.92
C PRO A 41 -6.43 4.12 10.21
N ASN A 42 -7.55 4.03 10.93
CA ASN A 42 -7.76 4.78 12.16
C ASN A 42 -8.83 4.15 13.08
N ALA A 43 -8.87 4.63 14.32
CA ALA A 43 -9.81 4.15 15.34
C ALA A 43 -11.28 4.45 15.01
N PHE A 44 -11.58 5.54 14.30
CA PHE A 44 -12.95 5.87 13.90
C PHE A 44 -13.53 4.78 12.99
N GLU A 45 -12.73 4.28 12.04
CA GLU A 45 -13.10 3.21 11.12
C GLU A 45 -13.04 1.81 11.77
N MET A 46 -12.26 1.67 12.84
CA MET A 46 -12.16 0.43 13.62
C MET A 46 -13.31 0.24 14.61
N ASN A 47 -13.82 1.32 15.20
CA ASN A 47 -14.82 1.25 16.26
C ASN A 47 -16.10 0.48 15.90
N PRO A 48 -16.69 0.63 14.69
CA PRO A 48 -17.86 -0.16 14.31
C PRO A 48 -17.62 -1.67 14.36
N LEU A 49 -16.43 -2.13 13.99
CA LEU A 49 -16.05 -3.54 14.10
C LEU A 49 -15.99 -3.98 15.56
N LEU A 50 -15.30 -3.22 16.42
CA LEU A 50 -15.14 -3.54 17.84
C LEU A 50 -16.47 -3.53 18.61
N GLN A 51 -17.43 -2.72 18.15
CA GLN A 51 -18.77 -2.61 18.72
C GLN A 51 -19.77 -3.60 18.11
N SER A 52 -19.39 -4.32 17.06
CA SER A 52 -20.26 -5.30 16.41
C SER A 52 -20.60 -6.43 17.39
N PRO A 53 -21.87 -6.86 17.49
CA PRO A 53 -22.25 -8.01 18.32
C PRO A 53 -21.60 -9.32 17.84
N ASN A 54 -21.11 -9.37 16.60
CA ASN A 54 -20.41 -10.51 16.03
C ASN A 54 -18.90 -10.49 16.28
N PHE A 55 -18.38 -9.40 16.86
CA PHE A 55 -16.98 -9.32 17.25
C PHE A 55 -16.79 -9.85 18.66
N THR A 56 -15.92 -10.86 18.80
CA THR A 56 -15.52 -11.41 20.10
C THR A 56 -14.05 -11.11 20.31
N SER A 57 -13.73 -10.21 21.25
CA SER A 57 -12.34 -9.92 21.60
C SER A 57 -11.73 -11.08 22.37
N THR A 58 -10.44 -11.32 22.17
CA THR A 58 -9.65 -12.17 23.07
C THR A 58 -9.02 -11.30 24.16
N ASN A 59 -8.41 -11.93 25.17
CA ASN A 59 -7.65 -11.22 26.20
C ASN A 59 -6.21 -10.89 25.76
N LEU A 60 -5.85 -11.17 24.49
CA LEU A 60 -4.53 -10.89 23.95
C LEU A 60 -4.58 -9.61 23.11
N THR A 61 -4.04 -8.53 23.67
CA THR A 61 -3.84 -7.26 22.96
C THR A 61 -2.35 -6.99 22.87
N ILE A 62 -1.84 -6.81 21.65
CA ILE A 62 -0.45 -6.46 21.38
C ILE A 62 -0.45 -5.08 20.72
N ASP A 63 0.17 -4.11 21.38
CA ASP A 63 0.34 -2.75 20.88
C ASP A 63 1.77 -2.56 20.38
N VAL A 64 1.92 -2.12 19.13
CA VAL A 64 3.20 -1.88 18.47
C VAL A 64 3.15 -0.55 17.72
N SER A 65 4.15 0.30 17.93
CA SER A 65 4.33 1.54 17.17
C SER A 65 5.15 1.28 15.89
N GLY A 66 4.67 1.76 14.73
CA GLY A 66 5.39 1.65 13.46
C GLY A 66 4.49 1.49 12.22
N ILE A 67 5.08 1.04 11.10
CA ILE A 67 4.38 0.80 9.83
C ILE A 67 3.54 -0.49 9.98
N THR A 68 2.24 -0.31 10.19
CA THR A 68 1.31 -1.37 10.64
C THR A 68 1.34 -2.62 9.78
N THR A 69 1.23 -2.51 8.45
CA THR A 69 1.19 -3.70 7.57
C THR A 69 2.53 -4.44 7.52
N GLN A 70 3.66 -3.72 7.49
CA GLN A 70 4.97 -4.37 7.45
C GLN A 70 5.23 -5.16 8.72
N LEU A 71 4.94 -4.58 9.89
CA LEU A 71 5.09 -5.27 11.17
C LEU A 71 4.12 -6.46 11.28
N LEU A 72 2.88 -6.29 10.81
CA LEU A 72 1.90 -7.39 10.77
C LEU A 72 2.43 -8.59 9.98
N LEU A 73 2.97 -8.35 8.78
CA LEU A 73 3.49 -9.41 7.90
C LEU A 73 4.83 -9.99 8.38
N SER A 74 5.69 -9.18 9.00
CA SER A 74 7.00 -9.64 9.50
C SER A 74 6.89 -10.48 10.76
N LEU A 75 5.94 -10.15 11.66
CA LEU A 75 5.90 -10.69 13.01
C LEU A 75 4.84 -11.77 13.21
N PHE A 76 3.73 -11.71 12.47
CA PHE A 76 2.62 -12.63 12.64
C PHE A 76 2.50 -13.63 11.49
N ASN A 77 2.00 -14.83 11.79
CA ASN A 77 1.69 -15.85 10.79
C ASN A 77 0.37 -15.50 10.08
N ILE A 78 0.47 -14.74 8.99
CA ILE A 78 -0.65 -14.20 8.23
C ILE A 78 -0.82 -14.92 6.89
N GLU A 79 -2.03 -15.39 6.59
CA GLU A 79 -2.39 -16.01 5.30
C GLU A 79 -2.84 -14.99 4.26
N GLY A 80 -3.36 -13.85 4.71
CA GLY A 80 -3.69 -12.73 3.83
C GLY A 80 -4.13 -11.52 4.62
N VAL A 81 -4.27 -10.38 3.92
CA VAL A 81 -4.59 -9.10 4.53
C VAL A 81 -5.84 -8.52 3.89
N VAL A 82 -6.81 -8.14 4.73
CA VAL A 82 -7.94 -7.29 4.34
C VAL A 82 -7.62 -5.87 4.79
N HIS A 83 -7.46 -4.97 3.83
CA HIS A 83 -7.44 -3.55 4.11
C HIS A 83 -8.84 -2.99 3.86
N TYR A 84 -9.46 -2.38 4.87
CA TYR A 84 -10.75 -1.71 4.69
C TYR A 84 -10.71 -0.31 5.29
N GLY A 85 -11.43 0.60 4.64
CA GLY A 85 -11.58 1.94 5.13
C GLY A 85 -12.37 2.84 4.20
N ILE A 86 -12.54 4.09 4.62
CA ILE A 86 -13.24 5.12 3.87
C ILE A 86 -12.27 5.73 2.84
N ALA A 87 -12.75 5.95 1.62
CA ALA A 87 -11.97 6.56 0.56
C ALA A 87 -12.75 7.68 -0.14
N GLY A 88 -12.01 8.67 -0.64
CA GLY A 88 -12.53 9.62 -1.62
C GLY A 88 -12.70 8.96 -2.99
N ASN A 89 -13.66 9.46 -3.76
CA ASN A 89 -13.99 8.94 -5.07
C ASN A 89 -13.88 10.06 -6.12
N ALA A 90 -13.19 9.78 -7.24
CA ALA A 90 -13.08 10.69 -8.39
C ALA A 90 -13.97 10.29 -9.57
N ASN A 91 -14.67 9.15 -9.48
CA ASN A 91 -15.60 8.68 -10.50
C ASN A 91 -17.00 9.27 -10.23
N PRO A 92 -17.51 10.17 -11.11
CA PRO A 92 -18.79 10.83 -10.87
C PRO A 92 -20.00 9.87 -10.95
N SER A 93 -19.81 8.63 -11.40
CA SER A 93 -20.85 7.60 -11.44
C SER A 93 -20.97 6.78 -10.14
N ILE A 94 -20.08 6.98 -9.17
CA ILE A 94 -20.12 6.34 -7.85
C ILE A 94 -20.64 7.35 -6.82
N ASN A 95 -21.56 6.92 -5.98
CA ASN A 95 -22.18 7.77 -4.97
C ASN A 95 -21.38 7.79 -3.67
N ILE A 96 -21.64 8.82 -2.86
CA ILE A 96 -21.15 8.85 -1.48
C ILE A 96 -21.77 7.68 -0.72
N ALA A 97 -20.96 7.02 0.11
CA ALA A 97 -21.30 5.83 0.90
C ALA A 97 -21.42 4.50 0.11
N ASP A 98 -21.12 4.50 -1.19
CA ASP A 98 -20.96 3.24 -1.92
C ASP A 98 -19.75 2.45 -1.39
N VAL A 99 -19.89 1.13 -1.25
CA VAL A 99 -18.80 0.21 -0.92
C VAL A 99 -18.16 -0.29 -2.21
N VAL A 100 -16.87 -0.01 -2.39
CA VAL A 100 -16.11 -0.39 -3.59
C VAL A 100 -15.12 -1.51 -3.25
N ILE A 101 -15.12 -2.56 -4.08
CA ILE A 101 -14.16 -3.66 -4.00
C ILE A 101 -13.17 -3.52 -5.17
N PRO A 102 -11.92 -3.12 -4.93
CA PRO A 102 -10.95 -2.90 -5.99
C PRO A 102 -10.53 -4.23 -6.64
N GLN A 103 -10.42 -4.24 -7.97
CA GLN A 103 -9.75 -5.32 -8.72
C GLN A 103 -8.25 -5.08 -8.80
N TYR A 104 -7.85 -3.82 -8.83
CA TYR A 104 -6.48 -3.36 -8.92
C TYR A 104 -6.33 -2.15 -8.02
N TRP A 105 -5.11 -1.91 -7.57
CA TRP A 105 -4.70 -0.67 -6.91
C TRP A 105 -3.43 -0.14 -7.57
N ALA A 106 -3.15 1.14 -7.35
CA ALA A 106 -2.00 1.82 -7.92
C ALA A 106 -1.41 2.79 -6.89
N HIS A 107 -0.08 2.88 -6.85
CA HIS A 107 0.62 3.92 -6.10
C HIS A 107 0.90 5.12 -7.00
N THR A 108 0.29 6.27 -6.69
CA THR A 108 0.37 7.48 -7.52
C THR A 108 1.12 8.62 -6.82
N ALA A 109 2.00 8.32 -5.87
CA ALA A 109 2.62 9.32 -5.00
C ALA A 109 4.01 9.78 -5.46
N LEU A 110 4.67 9.04 -6.35
CA LEU A 110 6.02 9.36 -6.83
C LEU A 110 5.97 10.20 -8.10
N TRP A 111 6.49 11.42 -8.02
CA TRP A 111 6.52 12.38 -9.12
C TRP A 111 7.87 13.07 -9.19
N ASN A 112 8.39 13.22 -10.40
CA ASN A 112 9.61 13.97 -10.68
C ASN A 112 9.27 15.33 -11.29
N TRP A 113 9.86 16.37 -10.73
CA TRP A 113 9.73 17.73 -11.26
C TRP A 113 10.82 17.99 -12.29
N GLN A 114 10.42 18.30 -13.52
CA GLN A 114 11.36 18.59 -14.59
C GLN A 114 12.17 19.84 -14.26
N ARG A 115 13.48 19.80 -14.48
CA ARG A 115 14.35 20.95 -14.28
C ARG A 115 13.91 22.13 -15.14
N TYR A 116 13.95 23.33 -14.56
CA TYR A 116 13.63 24.56 -15.30
C TYR A 116 14.48 24.68 -16.57
N GLY A 117 13.83 25.08 -17.68
CA GLY A 117 14.46 25.19 -19.00
C GLY A 117 14.55 23.88 -19.79
N GLN A 118 14.24 22.73 -19.19
CA GLN A 118 14.06 21.47 -19.89
C GLN A 118 12.59 21.28 -20.28
N GLY A 119 12.37 20.85 -21.52
CA GLY A 119 11.08 20.45 -22.06
C GLY A 119 10.80 18.95 -21.90
N PRO A 120 9.63 18.48 -22.34
CA PRO A 120 9.21 17.09 -22.19
C PRO A 120 10.14 16.09 -22.88
N GLU A 121 10.78 16.48 -23.98
CA GLU A 121 11.72 15.64 -24.74
C GLU A 121 13.11 15.52 -24.07
N ASN A 122 13.36 16.30 -23.02
CA ASN A 122 14.63 16.21 -22.30
C ASN A 122 14.58 15.09 -21.27
N GLU A 123 15.70 14.37 -21.18
CA GLU A 123 15.89 13.24 -20.27
C GLU A 123 15.67 13.65 -18.81
N LEU A 124 14.92 12.83 -18.07
CA LEU A 124 14.69 12.96 -16.63
C LEU A 124 15.83 12.30 -15.84
N PRO A 125 16.10 12.74 -14.60
CA PRO A 125 17.00 12.02 -13.71
C PRO A 125 16.56 10.55 -13.60
N LEU A 126 17.49 9.58 -13.72
CA LEU A 126 17.22 8.13 -13.63
C LEU A 126 16.35 7.53 -14.75
N GLU A 127 15.97 8.30 -15.78
CA GLU A 127 15.24 7.74 -16.92
C GLU A 127 16.04 6.66 -17.66
N ALA A 128 17.36 6.85 -17.82
CA ALA A 128 18.26 5.81 -18.36
C ALA A 128 18.28 4.52 -17.51
N SER A 129 17.88 4.57 -16.24
CA SER A 129 17.73 3.40 -15.37
C SER A 129 16.39 2.69 -15.58
N GLY A 130 15.46 3.26 -16.35
CA GLY A 130 14.12 2.73 -16.57
C GLY A 130 13.11 3.10 -15.49
N ASP A 131 13.45 4.05 -14.62
CA ASP A 131 12.63 4.40 -13.44
C ASP A 131 11.42 5.27 -13.81
N TYR A 132 11.33 5.74 -15.06
CA TYR A 132 10.26 6.60 -15.54
C TYR A 132 9.54 5.99 -16.74
N THR A 133 8.25 6.25 -16.82
CA THR A 133 7.45 5.99 -18.01
C THR A 133 7.13 7.30 -18.72
N ARG A 134 7.22 7.30 -20.05
CA ARG A 134 6.74 8.40 -20.90
C ARG A 134 5.32 8.17 -21.42
N GLU A 135 4.70 7.04 -21.06
CA GLU A 135 3.36 6.66 -21.52
C GLU A 135 2.25 7.35 -20.73
N ILE A 136 2.45 7.52 -19.41
CA ILE A 136 1.45 8.08 -18.50
C ILE A 136 2.08 9.12 -17.55
N GLY A 137 1.24 10.03 -17.05
CA GLY A 137 1.63 10.95 -15.98
C GLY A 137 2.50 12.12 -16.39
N TYR A 138 2.49 12.53 -17.66
CA TYR A 138 2.96 13.86 -18.04
C TYR A 138 1.94 14.92 -17.63
N LEU A 139 2.35 15.89 -16.80
CA LEU A 139 1.51 17.03 -16.45
C LEU A 139 2.30 18.33 -16.61
N LYS A 140 1.85 19.20 -17.52
CA LYS A 140 2.32 20.58 -17.66
C LYS A 140 1.39 21.53 -16.92
N PHE A 141 1.89 22.19 -15.87
CA PHE A 141 1.06 23.07 -15.03
C PHE A 141 0.45 24.24 -15.80
N ALA A 142 1.15 24.76 -16.82
CA ALA A 142 0.64 25.87 -17.64
C ALA A 142 -0.71 25.57 -18.30
N ASN A 143 -0.96 24.31 -18.68
CA ASN A 143 -2.21 23.89 -19.34
C ASN A 143 -3.44 24.05 -18.45
N TYR A 144 -3.26 24.14 -17.13
CA TYR A 144 -4.34 24.29 -16.16
C TYR A 144 -4.49 25.73 -15.64
N THR A 145 -3.78 26.69 -16.25
CA THR A 145 -3.87 28.09 -15.86
C THR A 145 -5.20 28.69 -16.31
N VAL A 146 -5.98 29.18 -15.36
CA VAL A 146 -7.20 29.96 -15.64
C VAL A 146 -6.84 31.42 -15.95
N ASN A 147 -7.60 32.05 -16.86
CA ASN A 147 -7.39 33.44 -17.30
C ASN A 147 -6.01 33.71 -17.93
N ALA A 148 -5.46 32.73 -18.64
CA ALA A 148 -4.24 32.92 -19.42
C ALA A 148 -4.44 34.00 -20.49
N SER A 149 -3.49 34.93 -20.58
CA SER A 149 -3.52 36.05 -21.53
C SER A 149 -3.31 35.63 -22.99
N SER A 150 -2.85 34.40 -23.23
CA SER A 150 -2.68 33.82 -24.56
C SER A 150 -2.75 32.28 -24.50
N SER A 151 -3.01 31.65 -25.64
CA SER A 151 -2.96 30.19 -25.78
C SER A 151 -1.54 29.59 -25.69
N ALA A 152 -0.50 30.42 -25.83
CA ALA A 152 0.91 30.03 -25.69
C ALA A 152 1.47 30.40 -24.30
N TYR A 153 0.60 30.69 -23.33
CA TYR A 153 1.01 31.04 -21.99
C TYR A 153 1.77 29.89 -21.32
N ASP A 154 2.89 30.22 -20.70
CA ASP A 154 3.66 29.31 -19.87
C ASP A 154 3.82 29.90 -18.46
N ASN A 155 3.94 29.03 -17.46
CA ASN A 155 4.17 29.44 -16.08
C ASN A 155 5.48 28.87 -15.54
N LEU A 156 5.91 29.38 -14.39
CA LEU A 156 7.18 28.97 -13.77
C LEU A 156 7.12 27.61 -13.07
N LEU A 157 5.94 26.97 -13.01
CA LEU A 157 5.76 25.67 -12.37
C LEU A 157 6.19 24.49 -13.26
N ASN A 158 6.50 24.73 -14.54
CA ASN A 158 7.05 23.71 -15.44
C ASN A 158 6.15 22.45 -15.56
N ASN A 159 6.76 21.27 -15.69
CA ASN A 159 6.10 19.98 -15.87
C ASN A 159 6.57 18.97 -14.81
N ILE A 160 5.70 18.03 -14.50
CA ILE A 160 6.01 16.85 -13.67
C ILE A 160 5.74 15.56 -14.45
N TRP A 161 6.43 14.51 -14.02
CA TRP A 161 6.34 13.17 -14.57
C TRP A 161 6.09 12.15 -13.47
N TYR A 162 5.16 11.24 -13.71
CA TYR A 162 4.92 10.12 -12.82
C TYR A 162 6.11 9.15 -12.85
N GLN A 163 6.48 8.67 -11.67
CA GLN A 163 7.47 7.60 -11.50
C GLN A 163 6.73 6.33 -11.04
N PRO A 164 6.76 5.24 -11.82
CA PRO A 164 6.24 3.95 -11.38
C PRO A 164 6.90 3.46 -10.09
N GLU A 165 6.15 2.71 -9.28
CA GLU A 165 6.69 2.05 -8.09
C GLU A 165 7.63 0.90 -8.52
N GLU A 166 8.75 0.77 -7.79
CA GLU A 166 9.63 -0.38 -7.92
C GLU A 166 9.07 -1.57 -7.13
N VAL A 167 8.94 -2.71 -7.81
CA VAL A 167 8.47 -3.96 -7.20
C VAL A 167 9.48 -5.08 -7.43
N PHE A 168 9.56 -5.99 -6.47
CA PHE A 168 10.40 -7.18 -6.54
C PHE A 168 9.47 -8.40 -6.50
N PRO A 169 9.28 -9.11 -7.63
CA PRO A 169 8.37 -10.24 -7.69
C PRO A 169 8.88 -11.41 -6.85
N ILE A 170 7.95 -12.14 -6.24
CA ILE A 170 8.25 -13.33 -5.43
C ILE A 170 8.63 -14.52 -6.33
N ASP A 171 8.04 -14.59 -7.53
CA ASP A 171 8.17 -15.66 -8.53
C ASP A 171 9.18 -15.34 -9.66
N GLY A 172 9.97 -14.27 -9.51
CA GLY A 172 11.00 -13.86 -10.46
C GLY A 172 12.43 -14.15 -10.00
N THR A 173 13.41 -13.56 -10.70
CA THR A 173 14.79 -13.54 -10.23
C THR A 173 14.89 -12.64 -9.00
N PRO A 174 15.40 -13.12 -7.86
CA PRO A 174 15.64 -12.26 -6.70
C PRO A 174 16.49 -11.05 -7.08
N GLU A 175 16.18 -9.90 -6.49
CA GLU A 175 16.89 -8.62 -6.70
C GLU A 175 16.77 -8.03 -8.13
N GLU A 176 16.03 -8.65 -9.05
CA GLU A 176 15.63 -7.98 -10.28
C GLU A 176 14.44 -7.05 -10.02
N ARG A 177 14.70 -5.74 -10.13
CA ARG A 177 13.65 -4.72 -10.03
C ARG A 177 12.70 -4.77 -11.23
N GLN A 178 11.42 -4.59 -10.95
CA GLN A 178 10.36 -4.37 -11.93
C GLN A 178 9.58 -3.11 -11.60
N HIS A 179 8.72 -2.68 -12.51
CA HIS A 179 7.85 -1.53 -12.30
C HIS A 179 6.39 -1.95 -12.46
N ALA A 180 5.55 -1.52 -11.51
CA ALA A 180 4.12 -1.77 -11.56
C ALA A 180 3.33 -0.47 -11.39
N PHE A 181 2.42 -0.21 -12.32
CA PHE A 181 1.39 0.81 -12.12
C PHE A 181 0.14 0.19 -11.50
N TRP A 182 -0.41 -0.84 -12.14
CA TRP A 182 -1.55 -1.61 -11.63
C TRP A 182 -1.06 -2.85 -10.90
N VAL A 183 -1.36 -2.92 -9.60
CA VAL A 183 -1.16 -4.11 -8.79
C VAL A 183 -2.49 -4.85 -8.66
N PRO A 184 -2.61 -6.08 -9.17
CA PRO A 184 -3.85 -6.84 -9.06
C PRO A 184 -4.12 -7.24 -7.61
N VAL A 185 -5.39 -7.20 -7.21
CA VAL A 185 -5.85 -7.85 -5.99
C VAL A 185 -5.94 -9.35 -6.24
N ASP A 186 -5.60 -10.15 -5.22
CA ASP A 186 -5.68 -11.60 -5.31
C ASP A 186 -7.09 -12.07 -5.73
N PRO A 187 -7.21 -12.95 -6.75
CA PRO A 187 -8.51 -13.35 -7.29
C PRO A 187 -9.42 -14.07 -6.29
N LEU A 188 -8.86 -14.82 -5.34
CA LEU A 188 -9.64 -15.52 -4.31
C LEU A 188 -10.29 -14.48 -3.39
N TYR A 189 -9.51 -13.55 -2.86
CA TYR A 189 -10.03 -12.49 -1.99
C TYR A 189 -10.99 -11.57 -2.73
N TYR A 190 -10.69 -11.21 -3.97
CA TYR A 190 -11.59 -10.42 -4.81
C TYR A 190 -12.95 -11.11 -4.97
N ASN A 191 -12.97 -12.40 -5.32
CA ASN A 191 -14.21 -13.17 -5.50
C ASN A 191 -14.99 -13.38 -4.20
N ILE A 192 -14.31 -13.54 -3.07
CA ILE A 192 -14.96 -13.61 -1.74
C ILE A 192 -15.62 -12.27 -1.42
N SER A 193 -14.89 -11.17 -1.56
CA SER A 193 -15.40 -9.82 -1.25
C SER A 193 -16.61 -9.46 -2.11
N LYS A 194 -16.66 -9.86 -3.38
CA LYS A 194 -17.85 -9.60 -4.24
C LYS A 194 -19.15 -10.21 -3.70
N LYS A 195 -19.08 -11.25 -2.88
CA LYS A 195 -20.29 -11.82 -2.25
C LYS A 195 -20.89 -10.87 -1.21
N LEU A 196 -20.11 -9.94 -0.65
CA LEU A 196 -20.60 -8.90 0.26
C LEU A 196 -21.58 -7.94 -0.45
N GLU A 197 -21.41 -7.71 -1.76
CA GLU A 197 -22.32 -6.86 -2.55
C GLU A 197 -23.78 -7.36 -2.48
N VAL A 198 -23.97 -8.67 -2.39
CA VAL A 198 -25.31 -9.29 -2.34
C VAL A 198 -25.96 -9.12 -0.97
N ILE A 199 -25.17 -9.19 0.11
CA ILE A 199 -25.68 -9.09 1.49
C ILE A 199 -26.18 -7.67 1.78
N ALA A 200 -25.41 -6.65 1.37
CA ALA A 200 -25.80 -5.25 1.57
C ALA A 200 -27.11 -4.87 0.84
N ARG A 201 -27.38 -5.46 -0.33
CA ARG A 201 -28.62 -5.21 -1.08
C ARG A 201 -29.84 -5.97 -0.53
N LEU A 202 -29.64 -7.05 0.21
CA LEU A 202 -30.73 -7.88 0.75
C LEU A 202 -31.31 -7.32 2.05
N GLU A 203 -30.60 -6.45 2.76
CA GLU A 203 -31.11 -5.75 3.94
C GLU A 203 -31.94 -4.49 3.60
N GLU A 204 -32.02 -4.12 2.31
CA GLU A 204 -32.84 -3.01 1.80
C GLU A 204 -34.22 -3.44 1.26
N ALA A 205 -34.65 -4.69 1.47
CA ALA A 205 -35.96 -5.23 1.05
C ALA A 205 -36.80 -5.72 2.23
#